data_AF-A0A0S8HRM7-F1
#
_entry.id   AF-A0A0S8HRM7-F1
#
_cell.length_a   1.000
_cell.length_b   1.000
_cell.length_c   1.000
_cell.angle_alpha   90.00
_cell.angle_beta   90.00
_cell.angle_gamma   90.00
#
_symmetry.space_group_name_H-M   'P 1'
#
loop_
_entity.id
_entity.type
_entity.pdbx_description
1 polymer ?
#
loop_
_entity_poly.entity_id
_entity_poly.type
_entity_poly.pdbx_seq_one_letter_code
_entity_poly.pdbx_strand_id
1 'polypeptide(L)'
;MPPAVTIVRNPWEWYVERWCRVRGHPMTCFFGSFSEYLEEVRRGERFPDFRTQTWCLMEWLGANDADDVIRFENLFDEIVRIVLKYARDNVMAVYDACGQGPVERMTAEEIVRYFISQEWHYRPALTPEGEPPGDYKRYYTEENRRWVEEWDEIIIKGFGYTFD
;
A
#
# COMPACT_ATOMS: atom_id res chain seq x y z
N MET A 1 -12.67 16.55 -14.70
CA MET A 1 -11.99 16.25 -13.42
C MET A 1 -11.16 15.00 -13.67
N PRO A 2 -9.88 14.91 -13.25
CA PRO A 2 -9.13 13.68 -13.40
C PRO A 2 -9.78 12.56 -12.57
N PRO A 3 -9.69 11.29 -13.00
CA PRO A 3 -10.26 10.18 -12.26
C PRO A 3 -9.58 10.04 -10.88
N ALA A 4 -10.38 9.83 -9.84
CA ALA A 4 -9.90 9.48 -8.52
C ALA A 4 -9.56 7.99 -8.49
N VAL A 5 -8.28 7.66 -8.35
CA VAL A 5 -7.82 6.28 -8.19
C VAL A 5 -7.24 6.14 -6.80
N THR A 6 -7.70 5.16 -6.04
CA THR A 6 -7.13 4.83 -4.72
C THR A 6 -6.44 3.47 -4.76
N ILE A 7 -5.50 3.27 -3.85
CA ILE A 7 -4.86 1.98 -3.61
C ILE A 7 -5.31 1.50 -2.24
N VAL A 8 -5.79 0.26 -2.18
CA VAL A 8 -6.20 -0.41 -0.95
C VAL A 8 -5.25 -1.57 -0.71
N ARG A 9 -4.62 -1.58 0.47
CA ARG A 9 -3.71 -2.63 0.92
C ARG A 9 -4.32 -3.39 2.10
N ASN A 10 -3.92 -4.65 2.24
CA ASN A 10 -4.18 -5.44 3.44
C ASN A 10 -3.57 -4.72 4.67
N PRO A 11 -4.37 -4.44 5.72
CA PRO A 11 -3.88 -3.70 6.89
C PRO A 11 -2.81 -4.45 7.67
N TRP A 12 -2.72 -5.78 7.53
CA TRP A 12 -1.68 -6.59 8.16
C TRP A 12 -0.29 -6.31 7.58
N GLU A 13 -0.23 -6.05 6.27
CA GLU A 13 1.00 -5.63 5.60
C GLU A 13 1.43 -4.25 6.07
N TRP A 14 0.46 -3.36 6.35
CA TRP A 14 0.74 -2.02 6.83
C TRP A 14 1.49 -2.01 8.16
N TYR A 15 1.11 -2.86 9.12
CA TYR A 15 1.82 -2.92 10.40
C TYR A 15 3.28 -3.35 10.22
N VAL A 16 3.56 -4.36 9.40
CA VAL A 16 4.92 -4.86 9.16
C VAL A 16 5.75 -3.83 8.39
N GLU A 17 5.18 -3.24 7.34
CA GLU A 17 5.85 -2.21 6.54
C GLU A 17 6.23 -1.00 7.39
N ARG A 18 5.31 -0.54 8.24
CA ARG A 18 5.55 0.60 9.13
C ARG A 18 6.57 0.27 10.19
N TRP A 19 6.50 -0.91 10.79
CA TRP A 19 7.52 -1.41 11.71
C TRP A 19 8.93 -1.36 11.07
N CYS A 20 9.06 -1.85 9.83
CA CYS A 20 10.32 -1.78 9.10
C CYS A 20 10.75 -0.33 8.84
N ARG A 21 9.84 0.58 8.47
CA ARG A 21 10.15 2.00 8.27
C ARG A 21 10.63 2.68 9.55
N VAL A 22 9.94 2.47 10.67
CA VAL A 22 10.30 3.13 11.94
C VAL A 22 11.58 2.58 12.56
N ARG A 23 12.04 1.40 12.13
CA ARG A 23 13.39 0.90 12.44
C ARG A 23 14.45 1.46 11.51
N GLY A 24 14.12 1.62 10.23
CA GLY A 24 15.04 2.12 9.21
C GLY A 24 15.22 3.65 9.21
N HIS A 25 14.32 4.39 9.84
CA HIS A 25 14.36 5.86 9.83
C HIS A 25 15.13 6.42 11.03
N PRO A 26 16.16 7.27 10.83
CA PRO A 26 16.99 7.79 11.93
C PRO A 26 16.27 8.74 12.91
N MET A 27 15.00 9.07 12.68
CA MET A 27 14.25 10.05 13.50
C MET A 27 13.21 9.39 14.42
N THR A 28 12.91 8.11 14.22
CA THR A 28 11.87 7.38 14.97
C THR A 28 12.41 6.65 16.18
N CYS A 29 13.74 6.54 16.31
CA CYS A 29 14.47 5.96 17.44
C CYS A 29 13.93 4.61 17.96
N PHE A 30 13.29 3.83 17.08
CA PHE A 30 12.72 2.54 17.45
C PHE A 30 13.61 1.40 17.01
N PHE A 31 13.95 0.54 17.96
CA PHE A 31 14.81 -0.62 17.72
C PHE A 31 14.16 -1.93 18.18
N GLY A 32 12.88 -1.88 18.59
CA GLY A 32 12.16 -3.03 19.12
C GLY A 32 11.77 -4.06 18.06
N SER A 33 11.33 -5.20 18.58
CA SER A 33 10.66 -6.28 17.86
C SER A 33 9.32 -5.82 17.27
N PHE A 34 8.76 -6.62 16.37
CA PHE A 34 7.44 -6.37 15.82
C PHE A 34 6.34 -6.41 16.90
N SER A 35 6.45 -7.29 17.89
CA SER A 35 5.51 -7.36 19.01
C SER A 35 5.55 -6.10 19.88
N GLU A 36 6.74 -5.59 20.20
CA GLU A 36 6.87 -4.32 20.95
C GLU A 36 6.29 -3.15 20.15
N TYR A 37 6.47 -3.15 18.83
CA TYR A 37 5.87 -2.16 17.95
C TYR A 37 4.33 -2.21 17.98
N LEU A 38 3.74 -3.40 17.85
CA LEU A 38 2.28 -3.55 17.90
C LEU A 38 1.70 -3.16 19.26
N GLU A 39 2.40 -3.44 20.36
CA GLU A 39 1.97 -3.01 21.69
C GLU A 39 2.03 -1.48 21.84
N GLU A 40 3.06 -0.82 21.31
CA GLU A 40 3.12 0.66 21.27
C GLU A 40 2.00 1.27 20.41
N VAL A 41 1.65 0.63 19.28
CA VAL A 41 0.49 1.01 18.45
C VAL A 41 -0.81 0.84 19.22
N ARG A 42 -1.00 -0.31 19.89
CA ARG A 42 -2.19 -0.63 20.70
C ARG A 42 -2.43 0.39 21.81
N ARG A 43 -1.37 0.90 22.45
CA ARG A 43 -1.44 1.91 23.51
C ARG A 43 -1.60 3.34 22.98
N GLY A 44 -1.46 3.55 21.68
CA GLY A 44 -1.45 4.90 21.08
C GLY A 44 -0.22 5.73 21.45
N GLU A 45 0.87 5.09 21.91
CA GLU A 45 2.05 5.77 22.46
C GLU A 45 3.03 6.24 21.37
N ARG A 46 2.86 5.79 20.11
CA ARG A 46 3.69 6.23 18.97
C ARG A 46 3.07 7.35 18.15
N PHE A 47 3.78 8.48 18.10
CA PHE A 47 3.66 9.48 17.04
C PHE A 47 4.74 9.21 15.98
N PRO A 48 4.40 9.05 14.67
CA PRO A 48 3.13 9.38 14.03
C PRO A 48 2.26 8.14 13.69
N ASP A 49 2.28 7.05 14.47
CA ASP A 49 1.60 5.78 14.11
C ASP A 49 0.15 5.63 14.59
N PHE A 50 -0.41 6.64 15.29
CA PHE A 50 -1.87 6.92 15.21
C PHE A 50 -2.33 7.00 13.74
N ARG A 51 -1.40 7.26 12.82
CA ARG A 51 -1.69 7.27 11.40
C ARG A 51 -1.73 5.89 10.74
N THR A 52 -1.20 4.78 11.25
CA THR A 52 -1.28 3.51 10.47
C THR A 52 -2.73 3.06 10.30
N GLN A 53 -3.49 3.03 11.40
CA GLN A 53 -4.93 2.77 11.37
C GLN A 53 -5.69 3.89 10.65
N THR A 54 -5.29 5.16 10.86
CA THR A 54 -5.91 6.29 10.14
C THR A 54 -5.61 6.29 8.64
N TRP A 55 -4.45 5.80 8.19
CA TRP A 55 -4.06 5.68 6.79
C TRP A 55 -4.86 4.57 6.14
N CYS A 56 -5.00 3.40 6.79
CA CYS A 56 -5.91 2.36 6.33
C CYS A 56 -7.34 2.90 6.20
N LEU A 57 -7.82 3.63 7.21
CA LEU A 57 -9.13 4.29 7.18
C LEU A 57 -9.24 5.32 6.05
N MET A 58 -8.23 6.15 5.82
CA MET A 58 -8.21 7.15 4.75
C MET A 58 -8.16 6.52 3.36
N GLU A 59 -7.40 5.44 3.17
CA GLU A 59 -7.37 4.66 1.92
C GLU A 59 -8.75 4.08 1.62
N TRP A 60 -9.44 3.54 2.63
CA TRP A 60 -10.76 2.92 2.47
C TRP A 60 -11.88 3.95 2.35
N LEU A 61 -11.82 5.06 3.07
CA LEU A 61 -12.73 6.19 2.86
C LEU A 61 -12.55 6.78 1.46
N GLY A 62 -11.31 6.96 1.02
CA GLY A 62 -11.01 7.38 -0.35
C GLY A 62 -11.49 6.38 -1.40
N ALA A 63 -11.54 5.08 -1.06
CA ALA A 63 -12.05 4.05 -1.96
C ALA A 63 -13.56 4.11 -2.21
N ASN A 64 -14.35 4.57 -1.23
CA ASN A 64 -15.79 4.76 -1.41
C ASN A 64 -16.12 5.86 -2.43
N ASP A 65 -15.24 6.85 -2.57
CA ASP A 65 -15.41 7.99 -3.47
C ASP A 65 -14.53 7.89 -4.73
N ALA A 66 -13.81 6.78 -4.92
CA ALA A 66 -12.90 6.58 -6.05
C ALA A 66 -13.61 6.04 -7.30
N ASP A 67 -13.16 6.49 -8.48
CA ASP A 67 -13.58 5.95 -9.78
C ASP A 67 -13.00 4.54 -10.04
N ASP A 68 -11.82 4.25 -9.46
CA ASP A 68 -11.25 2.91 -9.39
C ASP A 68 -10.50 2.66 -8.08
N VAL A 69 -10.52 1.41 -7.66
CA VAL A 69 -9.77 0.89 -6.52
C VAL A 69 -8.74 -0.12 -7.04
N ILE A 70 -7.48 0.09 -6.69
CA ILE A 70 -6.37 -0.85 -6.95
C ILE A 70 -6.15 -1.68 -5.70
N ARG A 71 -6.23 -3.01 -5.81
CA ARG A 71 -5.79 -3.90 -4.73
C ARG A 71 -4.28 -4.06 -4.77
N PHE A 72 -3.61 -3.78 -3.66
CA PHE A 72 -2.15 -3.84 -3.59
C PHE A 72 -1.58 -5.24 -3.89
N GLU A 73 -2.33 -6.31 -3.58
CA GLU A 73 -1.89 -7.69 -3.88
C GLU A 73 -1.72 -7.93 -5.40
N ASN A 74 -2.47 -7.17 -6.21
CA ASN A 74 -2.45 -7.23 -7.67
C ASN A 74 -1.90 -5.93 -8.28
N LEU A 75 -1.07 -5.18 -7.53
CA LEU A 75 -0.68 -3.81 -7.87
C LEU A 75 -0.20 -3.65 -9.31
N PHE A 76 0.68 -4.55 -9.77
CA PHE A 76 1.24 -4.46 -11.13
C PHE A 76 0.13 -4.53 -12.19
N ASP A 77 -0.69 -5.57 -12.16
CA ASP A 77 -1.73 -5.81 -13.15
C ASP A 77 -2.86 -4.77 -13.05
N GLU A 78 -3.19 -4.33 -11.85
CA GLU A 78 -4.18 -3.28 -11.61
C GLU A 78 -3.69 -1.92 -12.11
N ILE A 79 -2.43 -1.54 -11.88
CA ILE A 79 -1.88 -0.31 -12.45
C ILE A 79 -1.85 -0.42 -13.98
N VAL A 80 -1.44 -1.56 -14.56
CA VAL A 80 -1.47 -1.77 -16.02
C VAL A 80 -2.90 -1.61 -16.56
N ARG A 81 -3.90 -2.19 -15.89
CA ARG A 81 -5.32 -2.03 -16.23
C ARG A 81 -5.75 -0.56 -16.20
N ILE A 82 -5.37 0.17 -15.17
CA ILE A 82 -5.69 1.58 -14.98
C ILE A 82 -5.01 2.46 -16.03
N VAL A 83 -3.74 2.21 -16.32
CA VAL A 83 -3.01 2.87 -17.40
C VAL A 83 -3.71 2.61 -18.72
N LEU A 84 -4.08 1.37 -19.04
CA LEU A 84 -4.82 1.07 -20.29
C LEU A 84 -6.20 1.75 -20.34
N LYS A 85 -6.93 1.76 -19.23
CA LYS A 85 -8.24 2.40 -19.11
C LYS A 85 -8.16 3.91 -19.37
N TYR A 86 -7.25 4.60 -18.68
CA TYR A 86 -7.18 6.07 -18.72
C TYR A 86 -6.22 6.64 -19.75
N ALA A 87 -5.23 5.86 -20.21
CA ALA A 87 -4.38 6.28 -21.33
C ALA A 87 -5.21 6.46 -22.59
N ARG A 88 -6.22 5.62 -22.78
CA ARG A 88 -7.17 5.72 -23.90
C ARG A 88 -7.92 7.06 -23.91
N ASP A 89 -8.28 7.58 -22.74
CA ASP A 89 -9.12 8.78 -22.63
C ASP A 89 -8.32 10.08 -22.36
N ASN A 90 -7.09 10.00 -21.83
CA ASN A 90 -6.30 11.18 -21.41
C ASN A 90 -4.88 11.26 -22.00
N VAL A 91 -4.26 10.13 -22.39
CA VAL A 91 -2.86 10.09 -22.88
C VAL A 91 -2.80 10.09 -24.41
N MET A 92 -3.86 9.63 -25.10
CA MET A 92 -3.96 9.65 -26.56
C MET A 92 -3.76 11.04 -27.17
N ALA A 93 -4.22 12.13 -26.54
CA ALA A 93 -3.99 13.48 -27.05
C ALA A 93 -2.50 13.88 -27.08
N VAL A 94 -1.70 13.38 -26.12
CA VAL A 94 -0.24 13.59 -26.08
C VAL A 94 0.47 12.67 -27.06
N TYR A 95 0.04 11.41 -27.16
CA TYR A 95 0.61 10.42 -28.07
C TYR A 95 0.30 10.72 -29.55
N ASP A 96 -0.95 11.11 -29.87
CA ASP A 96 -1.36 11.58 -31.20
C ASP A 96 -0.59 12.84 -31.60
N ALA A 97 -0.36 13.79 -30.66
CA ALA A 97 0.49 14.96 -30.89
C ALA A 97 1.96 14.60 -31.13
N CYS A 98 2.41 13.45 -30.63
CA CYS A 98 3.74 12.89 -30.85
C CYS A 98 3.81 11.87 -32.00
N GLY A 99 2.70 11.59 -32.71
CA GLY A 99 2.63 10.61 -33.79
C GLY A 99 2.79 9.15 -33.34
N GLN A 100 2.63 8.88 -32.04
CA GLN A 100 2.67 7.54 -31.47
C GLN A 100 1.24 7.00 -31.42
N GLY A 101 1.01 5.80 -31.92
CA GLY A 101 -0.33 5.17 -31.95
C GLY A 101 -0.90 4.87 -30.56
N PRO A 102 -2.02 4.13 -30.48
CA PRO A 102 -2.63 3.76 -29.20
C PRO A 102 -1.65 3.01 -28.29
N VAL A 103 -1.70 3.28 -26.98
CA VAL A 103 -0.87 2.60 -25.99
C VAL A 103 -1.24 1.11 -25.95
N GLU A 104 -0.33 0.28 -26.43
CA GLU A 104 -0.45 -1.17 -26.34
C GLU A 104 -0.14 -1.66 -24.93
N ARG A 105 -0.63 -2.86 -24.58
CA ARG A 105 -0.40 -3.47 -23.27
C ARG A 105 1.08 -3.54 -22.90
N MET A 106 1.95 -3.89 -23.85
CA MET A 106 3.39 -3.95 -23.62
C MET A 106 3.97 -2.60 -23.20
N THR A 107 3.57 -1.51 -23.85
CA THR A 107 3.98 -0.16 -23.47
C THR A 107 3.47 0.23 -22.09
N ALA A 108 2.23 -0.12 -21.75
CA ALA A 108 1.70 0.09 -20.40
C ALA A 108 2.52 -0.67 -19.35
N GLU A 109 2.85 -1.93 -19.60
CA GLU A 109 3.71 -2.73 -18.71
C GLU A 109 5.11 -2.12 -18.55
N GLU A 110 5.73 -1.61 -19.61
CA GLU A 110 7.03 -0.94 -19.56
C GLU A 110 6.98 0.35 -18.72
N ILE A 111 5.95 1.17 -18.91
CA ILE A 111 5.71 2.38 -18.11
C ILE A 111 5.59 2.00 -16.63
N VAL A 112 4.78 0.99 -16.30
CA VAL A 112 4.57 0.54 -14.92
C VAL A 112 5.87 0.00 -14.33
N ARG A 113 6.63 -0.81 -15.07
CA ARG A 113 7.94 -1.31 -14.61
C ARG A 113 8.92 -0.17 -14.32
N TYR A 114 8.96 0.84 -15.18
CA TYR A 114 9.79 2.02 -14.98
C TYR A 114 9.41 2.73 -13.67
N PHE A 115 8.13 3.07 -13.46
CA PHE A 115 7.71 3.77 -12.24
C PHE A 115 7.94 2.96 -10.97
N ILE A 116 7.58 1.67 -10.98
CA ILE A 116 7.84 0.78 -9.84
C ILE A 116 9.34 0.77 -9.53
N SER A 117 10.23 0.68 -10.53
CA SER A 117 11.68 0.71 -10.29
C SER A 117 12.17 2.02 -9.65
N GLN A 118 11.48 3.14 -9.87
CA GLN A 118 11.85 4.45 -9.32
C GLN A 118 11.38 4.64 -7.88
N GLU A 119 10.23 4.07 -7.50
CA GLU A 119 9.71 4.18 -6.12
C GLU A 119 10.63 3.49 -5.08
N TRP A 120 11.42 2.50 -5.52
CA TRP A 120 12.40 1.80 -4.69
C TRP A 120 13.63 2.66 -4.33
N HIS A 121 13.70 3.91 -4.82
CA HIS A 121 14.71 4.89 -4.41
C HIS A 121 14.43 5.51 -3.03
N TYR A 122 13.22 5.36 -2.46
CA TYR A 122 13.06 5.40 -1.02
C TYR A 122 13.49 4.04 -0.48
N ARG A 123 14.54 3.99 0.34
CA ARG A 123 15.05 2.74 0.93
C ARG A 123 13.86 1.85 1.31
N PRO A 124 13.69 0.66 0.69
CA PRO A 124 12.58 -0.19 1.04
C PRO A 124 12.56 -0.38 2.55
N ALA A 125 11.36 -0.44 3.12
CA ALA A 125 11.19 -0.77 4.51
C ALA A 125 11.68 -2.21 4.71
N LEU A 126 12.98 -2.38 4.92
CA LEU A 126 13.60 -3.67 5.04
C LEU A 126 13.38 -4.21 6.44
N THR A 127 13.21 -5.52 6.51
CA THR A 127 13.17 -6.26 7.76
C THR A 127 14.57 -6.18 8.42
N PRO A 128 14.72 -6.60 9.69
CA PRO A 128 16.03 -6.64 10.33
C PRO A 128 17.07 -7.45 9.55
N GLU A 129 16.62 -8.42 8.76
CA GLU A 129 17.42 -9.30 7.90
C GLU A 129 17.76 -8.66 6.54
N GLY A 130 17.27 -7.45 6.25
CA GLY A 130 17.50 -6.79 4.97
C GLY A 130 16.56 -7.28 3.84
N GLU A 131 15.50 -8.01 4.18
CA GLU A 131 14.55 -8.55 3.21
C GLU A 131 13.35 -7.61 3.04
N PRO A 132 12.65 -7.65 1.89
CA PRO A 132 11.32 -7.09 1.79
C PRO A 132 10.36 -7.80 2.76
N PRO A 133 9.33 -7.12 3.30
CA PRO A 133 8.37 -7.72 4.22
C PRO A 133 7.39 -8.71 3.56
N GLY A 134 7.76 -9.32 2.43
CA GLY A 134 6.88 -9.99 1.46
C GLY A 134 6.04 -11.16 1.97
N ASP A 135 6.35 -11.70 3.15
CA ASP A 135 5.42 -12.57 3.88
C ASP A 135 5.16 -11.98 5.28
N TYR A 136 4.23 -11.04 5.35
CA TYR A 136 3.89 -10.35 6.60
C TYR A 136 3.41 -11.32 7.68
N LYS A 137 2.83 -12.48 7.29
CA LYS A 137 2.22 -13.45 8.21
C LYS A 137 3.26 -14.02 9.19
N ARG A 138 4.53 -14.12 8.79
CA ARG A 138 5.63 -14.63 9.63
C ARG A 138 5.95 -13.77 10.86
N TYR A 139 5.54 -12.51 10.87
CA TYR A 139 5.83 -11.59 11.97
C TYR A 139 4.82 -11.69 13.13
N TYR A 140 3.63 -12.23 12.87
CA TYR A 140 2.55 -12.29 13.84
C TYR A 140 2.67 -13.50 14.76
N THR A 141 2.84 -13.24 16.05
CA THR A 141 2.56 -14.22 17.09
C THR A 141 1.05 -14.50 17.16
N GLU A 142 0.65 -15.60 17.79
CA GLU A 142 -0.77 -15.91 18.04
C GLU A 142 -1.48 -14.79 18.83
N GLU A 143 -0.78 -14.19 19.79
CA GLU A 143 -1.31 -13.06 20.57
C GLU A 143 -1.53 -11.80 19.71
N ASN A 144 -0.52 -11.41 18.93
CA ASN A 144 -0.61 -10.25 18.04
C ASN A 144 -1.68 -10.45 16.97
N ARG A 145 -1.82 -11.67 16.46
CA ARG A 145 -2.81 -12.06 15.46
C ARG A 145 -4.22 -11.79 15.96
N ARG A 146 -4.57 -12.30 17.15
CA ARG A 146 -5.90 -12.12 17.75
C ARG A 146 -6.25 -10.65 17.93
N TRP A 147 -5.29 -9.84 18.39
CA TRP A 147 -5.52 -8.42 18.56
C TRP A 147 -5.78 -7.70 17.22
N VAL A 148 -5.00 -8.00 16.17
CA VAL A 148 -5.25 -7.42 14.84
C VAL A 148 -6.58 -7.90 14.28
N GLU A 149 -6.93 -9.18 14.43
CA GLU A 149 -8.24 -9.72 14.03
C GLU A 149 -9.40 -8.98 14.71
N GLU A 150 -9.34 -8.77 16.03
CA GLU A 150 -10.36 -8.02 16.77
C GLU A 150 -10.50 -6.58 16.26
N TRP A 151 -9.39 -5.90 15.96
CA TRP A 151 -9.39 -4.55 15.41
C TRP A 151 -9.93 -4.52 13.98
N ASP A 152 -9.57 -5.50 13.17
CA ASP A 152 -10.01 -5.64 11.80
C ASP A 152 -11.49 -5.96 11.71
N GLU A 153 -12.05 -6.77 12.60
CA GLU A 153 -13.49 -6.98 12.64
C GLU A 153 -14.26 -5.67 12.87
N ILE A 154 -13.67 -4.71 13.59
CA ILE A 154 -14.27 -3.40 13.82
C ILE A 154 -14.11 -2.49 12.58
N ILE A 155 -12.92 -2.45 11.96
CA ILE A 155 -12.69 -1.57 10.80
C ILE A 155 -13.09 -2.24 9.48
N ILE A 156 -12.48 -3.37 9.11
CA ILE A 156 -12.63 -4.03 7.79
C ILE A 156 -14.10 -4.35 7.50
N LYS A 157 -14.80 -5.00 8.43
CA LYS A 157 -16.23 -5.32 8.24
C LYS A 157 -17.08 -4.05 8.20
N GLY A 158 -16.66 -2.99 8.91
CA GLY A 158 -17.33 -1.68 8.89
C GLY A 158 -17.31 -1.00 7.52
N PHE A 159 -16.26 -1.24 6.70
CA PHE A 159 -16.12 -0.67 5.36
C PHE A 159 -16.41 -1.66 4.22
N GLY A 160 -16.80 -2.91 4.53
CA GLY A 160 -17.21 -3.90 3.54
C GLY A 160 -16.09 -4.50 2.69
N TYR A 161 -14.83 -4.36 3.11
CA TYR A 161 -13.69 -5.00 2.43
C TYR A 161 -13.43 -6.41 2.96
N THR A 162 -12.86 -7.28 2.12
CA THR A 162 -12.34 -8.58 2.52
C THR A 162 -10.97 -8.81 1.87
N PHE A 163 -10.01 -9.28 2.66
CA PHE A 163 -8.65 -9.61 2.24
C PHE A 163 -8.40 -11.10 2.49
N ASP A 164 -7.68 -11.75 1.57
CA ASP A 164 -7.28 -13.16 1.64
C ASP A 164 -5.94 -13.36 2.42
#